data_AF-A0A938P8L9-F1
#
_entry.id   AF-A0A938P8L9-F1
#
_cell.length_a   1.000
_cell.length_b   1.000
_cell.length_c   1.000
_cell.angle_alpha   90.00
_cell.angle_beta   90.00
_cell.angle_gamma   90.00
#
_symmetry.space_group_name_H-M   'P 1'
#
loop_
_entity.id
_entity.type
_entity.pdbx_description
1 polymer ?
#
loop_
_entity_poly.entity_id
_entity_poly.type
_entity_poly.pdbx_seq_one_letter_code
_entity_poly.pdbx_strand_id
1 'polypeptide(L)'
;MKKLILVISLIGFTFFGCSDSNIVEPNSTDNTSIQANTVNFIELPQISELRLMKEVSTSKLITSKDGGNLKIDYKIDKAPFGDFQMKSELKVPKNAFSENELLFNMILDDQTTSVSFFPSPKKFSVPLELDLEYKGFDASKINIQTLSFIYLGSDGSVEKIQFDEIEFVKGDLTVKINKNGIMEIKGIDNYDTKMESKLKIKNARINHFSRFGFVQ
;
A
#
# COMPACT_ATOMS: atom_id res chain seq x y z
N MET A 1 -70.22 -43.44 -19.03
CA MET A 1 -69.02 -44.29 -18.88
C MET A 1 -67.99 -43.49 -18.08
N LYS A 2 -68.01 -43.52 -16.73
CA LYS A 2 -67.22 -44.43 -15.88
C LYS A 2 -65.87 -44.80 -16.51
N LYS A 3 -64.79 -44.18 -16.04
CA LYS A 3 -63.59 -44.87 -15.55
C LYS A 3 -62.74 -43.91 -14.70
N LEU A 4 -62.87 -44.18 -13.40
CA LEU A 4 -62.08 -43.76 -12.27
C LEU A 4 -60.74 -44.51 -12.37
N ILE A 5 -59.60 -43.82 -12.30
CA ILE A 5 -58.36 -44.46 -11.83
C ILE A 5 -57.76 -43.56 -10.76
N LEU A 6 -57.73 -44.18 -9.58
CA LEU A 6 -57.33 -43.70 -8.28
C LEU A 6 -55.96 -44.32 -8.06
N VAL A 7 -54.93 -43.49 -7.88
CA VAL A 7 -53.63 -43.95 -7.37
C VAL A 7 -53.31 -43.08 -6.17
N ILE A 8 -53.66 -43.61 -5.00
CA ILE A 8 -53.11 -43.19 -3.72
C ILE A 8 -51.76 -43.87 -3.61
N SER A 9 -50.68 -43.09 -3.52
CA SER A 9 -49.45 -43.55 -2.89
C SER A 9 -49.03 -42.53 -1.85
N LEU A 10 -49.27 -42.94 -0.61
CA LEU A 10 -48.93 -42.28 0.63
C LEU A 10 -47.46 -42.55 0.95
N ILE A 11 -46.60 -41.53 0.87
CA ILE A 11 -45.33 -41.50 1.59
C ILE A 11 -45.22 -40.11 2.20
N GLY A 12 -45.51 -40.02 3.50
CA GLY A 12 -45.07 -38.90 4.31
C GLY A 12 -43.64 -39.11 4.74
N PHE A 13 -42.84 -38.04 4.79
CA PHE A 13 -41.79 -37.86 5.79
C PHE A 13 -41.44 -36.36 5.85
N THR A 14 -41.88 -35.77 6.97
CA THR A 14 -41.14 -34.83 7.84
C THR A 14 -40.40 -33.62 7.27
N PHE A 15 -40.82 -32.47 7.80
CA PHE A 15 -40.03 -31.29 8.13
C PHE A 15 -38.56 -31.56 8.48
N PHE A 16 -37.63 -30.89 7.76
CA PHE A 16 -36.39 -30.25 8.25
C PHE A 16 -36.02 -29.25 7.13
N GLY A 17 -36.10 -27.94 7.35
CA GLY A 17 -35.07 -27.19 8.06
C GLY A 17 -34.08 -26.65 7.03
N CYS A 18 -34.40 -25.50 6.40
CA CYS A 18 -33.43 -24.77 5.60
C CYS A 18 -32.46 -24.11 6.58
N SER A 19 -31.43 -24.85 6.98
CA SER A 19 -30.28 -24.27 7.66
C SER A 19 -29.51 -23.44 6.64
N ASP A 20 -29.21 -22.19 7.00
CA ASP A 20 -28.21 -21.39 6.31
C ASP A 20 -26.97 -22.25 6.06
N SER A 21 -26.62 -22.39 4.79
CA SER A 21 -25.37 -23.00 4.41
C SER A 21 -24.24 -22.06 4.87
N ASN A 22 -23.73 -22.32 6.07
CA ASN A 22 -22.34 -22.06 6.38
C ASN A 22 -21.51 -22.88 5.39
N ILE A 23 -21.12 -22.23 4.30
CA ILE A 23 -20.07 -22.71 3.41
C ILE A 23 -18.79 -22.66 4.25
N VAL A 24 -18.45 -23.79 4.87
CA VAL A 24 -17.10 -24.05 5.34
C VAL A 24 -16.30 -24.42 4.10
N GLU A 25 -15.58 -23.45 3.56
CA GLU A 25 -14.56 -23.68 2.54
C GLU A 25 -13.33 -24.33 3.21
N PRO A 26 -12.61 -25.25 2.54
CA PRO A 26 -11.58 -26.04 3.17
C PRO A 26 -10.34 -25.20 3.45
N ASN A 27 -9.81 -25.34 4.67
CA ASN A 27 -8.50 -24.87 5.09
C ASN A 27 -7.44 -25.19 4.01
N SER A 28 -7.03 -24.15 3.31
CA SER A 28 -5.82 -24.13 2.49
C SER A 28 -4.87 -23.15 3.17
N THR A 29 -3.85 -23.72 3.78
CA THR A 29 -2.72 -23.04 4.41
C THR A 29 -2.08 -22.05 3.43
N ASP A 30 -1.68 -20.90 3.98
CA ASP A 30 -0.89 -19.83 3.37
C ASP A 30 -1.54 -19.00 2.27
N ASN A 31 -2.39 -18.04 2.67
CA ASN A 31 -2.48 -16.71 2.05
C ASN A 31 -3.11 -15.73 3.04
N THR A 32 -2.29 -14.94 3.75
CA THR A 32 -2.75 -13.79 4.53
C THR A 32 -3.30 -12.73 3.57
N SER A 33 -4.59 -12.85 3.22
CA SER A 33 -5.34 -11.75 2.62
C SER A 33 -5.78 -10.82 3.74
N ILE A 34 -5.14 -9.66 3.82
CA ILE A 34 -5.62 -8.55 4.64
C ILE A 34 -6.83 -7.97 3.88
N GLN A 35 -8.04 -8.09 4.43
CA GLN A 35 -9.24 -7.52 3.83
C GLN A 35 -9.13 -5.98 3.74
N ALA A 36 -9.53 -5.41 2.61
CA ALA A 36 -9.45 -3.97 2.27
C ALA A 36 -9.92 -2.99 3.37
N ASN A 37 -10.89 -3.39 4.21
CA ASN A 37 -11.43 -2.58 5.31
C ASN A 37 -10.50 -2.45 6.54
N THR A 38 -9.29 -2.99 6.49
CA THR A 38 -8.33 -2.98 7.62
C THR A 38 -6.97 -2.36 7.29
N VAL A 39 -6.83 -1.74 6.12
CA VAL A 39 -5.58 -1.08 5.73
C VAL A 39 -5.51 0.32 6.33
N ASN A 40 -4.69 0.47 7.37
CA ASN A 40 -4.43 1.75 8.02
C ASN A 40 -3.09 2.31 7.53
N PHE A 41 -3.12 3.19 6.53
CA PHE A 41 -1.91 3.93 6.15
C PHE A 41 -1.47 4.84 7.30
N ILE A 42 -0.16 4.98 7.49
CA ILE A 42 0.39 5.87 8.52
C ILE A 42 0.01 7.31 8.16
N GLU A 43 -0.62 8.00 9.12
CA GLU A 43 -1.08 9.38 8.99
C GLU A 43 0.09 10.37 8.98
N LEU A 44 -0.06 11.44 8.21
CA LEU A 44 0.85 12.58 8.13
C LEU A 44 0.24 13.79 8.85
N PRO A 45 1.07 14.75 9.29
CA PRO A 45 0.58 15.95 9.96
C PRO A 45 -0.34 16.73 9.01
N GLN A 46 -1.53 17.07 9.51
CA GLN A 46 -2.45 17.98 8.85
C GLN A 46 -1.87 19.40 8.94
N ILE A 47 -1.07 19.82 7.95
CA ILE A 47 -0.52 21.17 7.91
C ILE A 47 -1.58 22.08 7.29
N SER A 48 -2.12 23.04 8.05
CA SER A 48 -3.25 23.89 7.60
C SER A 48 -3.03 24.62 6.27
N GLU A 49 -1.78 24.86 5.86
CA GLU A 49 -1.41 25.43 4.56
C GLU A 49 -1.58 24.44 3.39
N LEU A 50 -1.54 23.13 3.64
CA LEU A 50 -1.80 22.08 2.65
C LEU A 50 -3.26 22.05 2.18
N ARG A 51 -4.20 22.58 2.98
CA ARG A 51 -5.63 22.62 2.62
C ARG A 51 -5.94 23.47 1.37
N LEU A 52 -5.00 24.30 0.92
CA LEU A 52 -5.09 25.07 -0.32
C LEU A 52 -4.22 24.50 -1.45
N MET A 53 -3.40 23.48 -1.18
CA MET A 53 -2.47 22.89 -2.14
C MET A 53 -2.95 21.51 -2.61
N LYS A 54 -3.57 21.56 -3.79
CA LYS A 54 -3.46 20.60 -4.90
C LYS A 54 -2.44 19.47 -4.66
N GLU A 55 -2.94 18.23 -4.70
CA GLU A 55 -2.20 16.96 -4.85
C GLU A 55 -0.72 17.12 -5.21
N VAL A 56 0.19 16.68 -4.33
CA VAL A 56 1.62 16.67 -4.60
C VAL A 56 1.89 15.63 -5.68
N SER A 57 1.93 16.09 -6.93
CA SER A 57 1.86 15.23 -8.10
C SER A 57 2.91 15.60 -9.15
N THR A 58 3.28 14.61 -9.96
CA THR A 58 4.12 14.81 -11.15
C THR A 58 3.67 13.88 -12.26
N SER A 59 3.91 14.27 -13.51
CA SER A 59 3.56 13.47 -14.67
C SER A 59 4.65 13.52 -15.72
N LYS A 60 4.85 12.41 -16.43
CA LYS A 60 5.87 12.30 -17.47
C LYS A 60 5.48 11.26 -18.51
N LEU A 61 5.56 11.66 -19.78
CA LEU A 61 5.51 10.73 -20.90
C LEU A 61 6.85 9.99 -21.00
N ILE A 62 6.84 8.67 -20.94
CA ILE A 62 8.03 7.82 -20.99
C ILE A 62 7.89 6.87 -22.18
N THR A 63 8.96 6.71 -22.95
CA THR A 63 9.04 5.74 -24.04
C THR A 63 9.49 4.39 -23.49
N SER A 64 8.92 3.29 -23.99
CA SER A 64 9.28 1.94 -23.53
C SER A 64 10.76 1.62 -23.79
N LYS A 65 11.28 2.07 -24.95
CA LYS A 65 12.67 1.83 -25.34
C LYS A 65 13.70 2.48 -24.41
N ASP A 66 13.41 3.67 -23.89
CA ASP A 66 14.39 4.45 -23.12
C ASP A 66 14.20 4.30 -21.61
N GLY A 67 12.97 4.01 -21.16
CA GLY A 67 12.62 4.08 -19.75
C GLY A 67 12.65 5.53 -19.25
N GLY A 68 12.62 5.72 -17.93
CA GLY A 68 12.71 7.06 -17.37
C GLY A 68 12.41 7.14 -15.89
N ASN A 69 12.58 8.32 -15.32
CA ASN A 69 12.33 8.56 -13.90
C ASN A 69 11.30 9.67 -13.69
N LEU A 70 10.44 9.49 -12.69
CA LEU A 70 9.55 10.51 -12.12
C LEU A 70 10.06 10.83 -10.72
N LYS A 71 10.14 12.12 -10.36
CA LYS A 71 10.62 12.55 -9.05
C LYS A 71 9.70 13.60 -8.45
N ILE A 72 9.52 13.51 -7.14
CA ILE A 72 8.91 14.54 -6.30
C ILE A 72 9.88 14.80 -5.14
N ASP A 73 10.17 16.07 -4.86
CA ASP A 73 10.84 16.52 -3.64
C ASP A 73 10.06 17.73 -3.12
N TYR A 74 9.18 17.46 -2.17
CA TYR A 74 8.30 18.45 -1.56
C TYR A 74 8.75 18.73 -0.14
N LYS A 75 8.85 20.01 0.23
CA LYS A 75 9.32 20.44 1.55
C LYS A 75 8.45 21.56 2.09
N ILE A 76 8.12 21.48 3.38
CA ILE A 76 7.55 22.57 4.16
C ILE A 76 8.50 22.84 5.33
N ASP A 77 8.99 24.06 5.42
CA ASP A 77 9.80 24.49 6.55
C ASP A 77 8.90 24.79 7.75
N LYS A 78 9.38 24.52 8.98
CA LYS A 78 8.69 24.87 10.23
C LYS A 78 7.27 24.26 10.38
N ALA A 79 7.05 23.03 9.89
CA ALA A 79 5.87 22.25 10.22
C ALA A 79 5.85 21.88 11.73
N PRO A 80 4.73 21.35 12.27
CA PRO A 80 4.59 21.11 13.72
C PRO A 80 5.69 20.26 14.36
N PHE A 81 6.34 19.39 13.57
CA PHE A 81 7.42 18.49 14.03
C PHE A 81 8.78 18.83 13.41
N GLY A 82 8.98 20.10 13.01
CA GLY A 82 10.18 20.56 12.30
C GLY A 82 9.95 20.64 10.79
N ASP A 83 11.01 20.51 10.00
CA ASP A 83 10.88 20.54 8.54
C ASP A 83 10.20 19.25 8.06
N PHE A 84 9.05 19.39 7.40
CA PHE A 84 8.34 18.28 6.78
C PHE A 84 8.82 18.08 5.35
N GLN A 85 9.05 16.83 4.96
CA GLN A 85 9.52 16.52 3.61
C GLN A 85 8.93 15.20 3.10
N MET A 86 8.53 15.22 1.82
CA MET A 86 8.12 14.03 1.06
C MET A 86 9.01 13.93 -0.18
N LYS A 87 9.73 12.82 -0.32
CA LYS A 87 10.51 12.52 -1.53
C LYS A 87 10.05 11.22 -2.14
N SER A 88 9.95 11.21 -3.45
CA SER A 88 9.70 9.99 -4.21
C SER A 88 10.48 9.98 -5.50
N GLU A 89 10.97 8.81 -5.89
CA GLU A 89 11.53 8.54 -7.20
C GLU A 89 10.99 7.20 -7.71
N LEU A 90 10.24 7.24 -8.81
CA LEU A 90 9.85 6.05 -9.57
C LEU A 90 10.78 5.89 -10.77
N LYS A 91 11.49 4.76 -10.84
CA LYS A 91 12.36 4.39 -11.95
C LYS A 91 11.65 3.38 -12.83
N VAL A 92 11.46 3.73 -14.09
CA VAL A 92 10.85 2.91 -15.13
C VAL A 92 11.96 2.31 -15.99
N PRO A 93 12.24 1.00 -15.89
CA PRO A 93 13.24 0.37 -16.72
C PRO A 93 12.78 0.31 -18.19
N LYS A 94 13.76 0.13 -19.08
CA LYS A 94 13.50 -0.13 -20.50
C LYS A 94 12.65 -1.38 -20.68
N ASN A 95 11.74 -1.35 -21.63
CA ASN A 95 10.85 -2.44 -22.00
C ASN A 95 9.95 -2.93 -20.84
N ALA A 96 9.64 -2.07 -19.87
CA ALA A 96 8.73 -2.38 -18.77
C ALA A 96 7.25 -2.48 -19.20
N PHE A 97 6.91 -1.92 -20.36
CA PHE A 97 5.56 -1.93 -20.93
C PHE A 97 5.64 -2.07 -22.46
N SER A 98 4.57 -2.55 -23.09
CA SER A 98 4.56 -2.91 -24.52
C SER A 98 4.22 -1.75 -25.46
N GLU A 99 3.55 -0.72 -24.95
CA GLU A 99 3.26 0.49 -25.71
C GLU A 99 4.53 1.26 -26.05
N ASN A 100 4.53 2.02 -27.16
CA ASN A 100 5.69 2.82 -27.55
C ASN A 100 6.02 3.88 -26.49
N GLU A 101 4.99 4.51 -25.93
CA GLU A 101 5.07 5.49 -24.85
C GLU A 101 3.85 5.39 -23.93
N LEU A 102 4.02 5.82 -22.68
CA LEU A 102 2.97 5.82 -21.67
C LEU A 102 3.09 7.08 -20.81
N LEU A 103 1.97 7.76 -20.55
CA LEU A 103 1.93 8.88 -19.62
C LEU A 103 1.85 8.32 -18.20
N PHE A 104 2.91 8.49 -17.44
CA PHE A 104 2.97 8.15 -16.02
C PHE A 104 2.53 9.36 -15.19
N ASN A 105 1.69 9.12 -14.19
CA ASN A 105 1.37 10.11 -13.15
C ASN A 105 1.60 9.48 -11.77
N MET A 106 2.24 10.22 -10.88
CA MET A 106 2.55 9.86 -9.50
C MET A 106 2.02 10.95 -8.58
N ILE A 107 1.22 10.56 -7.59
CA ILE A 107 0.56 11.46 -6.65
C ILE A 107 0.87 11.00 -5.23
N LEU A 108 1.55 11.83 -4.44
CA LEU A 108 1.74 11.63 -3.01
C LEU A 108 0.51 12.17 -2.28
N ASP A 109 -0.05 11.34 -1.39
CA ASP A 109 -1.11 11.73 -0.49
C ASP A 109 -0.55 12.65 0.60
N ASP A 110 -1.24 13.75 0.91
CA ASP A 110 -0.81 14.76 1.86
C ASP A 110 -1.29 14.49 3.30
N GLN A 111 -2.11 13.45 3.48
CA GLN A 111 -2.68 13.05 4.77
C GLN A 111 -2.12 11.71 5.26
N THR A 112 -1.54 10.92 4.37
CA THR A 112 -1.05 9.58 4.63
C THR A 112 0.26 9.33 3.90
N THR A 113 1.02 8.34 4.37
CA THR A 113 2.26 7.87 3.73
C THR A 113 2.03 7.07 2.44
N SER A 114 0.93 7.34 1.73
CA SER A 114 0.56 6.65 0.51
C SER A 114 0.91 7.43 -0.76
N VAL A 115 1.12 6.68 -1.83
CA VAL A 115 1.40 7.16 -3.18
C VAL A 115 0.53 6.41 -4.17
N SER A 116 -0.11 7.15 -5.07
CA SER A 116 -0.96 6.59 -6.13
C SER A 116 -0.32 6.80 -7.50
N PHE A 117 -0.42 5.78 -8.36
CA PHE A 117 0.13 5.80 -9.71
C PHE A 117 -0.96 5.63 -10.76
N PHE A 118 -0.81 6.32 -11.88
CA PHE A 118 -1.70 6.22 -13.03
C PHE A 118 -0.92 6.06 -14.35
N PRO A 119 -1.48 5.36 -15.35
CA PRO A 119 -2.83 4.76 -15.36
C PRO A 119 -2.96 3.53 -14.45
N SER A 120 -4.11 3.37 -13.79
CA SER A 120 -4.41 2.23 -12.92
C SER A 120 -5.76 1.60 -13.32
N PRO A 121 -5.88 0.26 -13.37
CA PRO A 121 -4.79 -0.70 -13.18
C PRO A 121 -3.91 -0.82 -14.44
N LYS A 122 -2.59 -0.92 -14.24
CA LYS A 122 -1.62 -1.21 -15.32
C LYS A 122 -0.62 -2.23 -14.80
N LYS A 123 -0.33 -3.28 -15.57
CA LYS A 123 0.72 -4.26 -15.26
C LYS A 123 1.98 -4.00 -16.09
N PHE A 124 3.13 -4.34 -15.54
CA PHE A 124 4.44 -4.17 -16.19
C PHE A 124 5.12 -5.52 -16.41
N SER A 125 5.79 -5.68 -17.55
CA SER A 125 6.59 -6.86 -17.90
C SER A 125 7.91 -6.91 -17.13
N VAL A 126 8.43 -5.74 -16.75
CA VAL A 126 9.59 -5.57 -15.89
C VAL A 126 9.15 -4.73 -14.69
N PRO A 127 9.37 -5.17 -13.44
CA PRO A 127 8.98 -4.40 -12.27
C PRO A 127 9.66 -3.03 -12.27
N LEU A 128 8.91 -1.98 -11.96
CA LEU A 128 9.47 -0.65 -11.73
C LEU A 128 10.09 -0.59 -10.32
N GLU A 129 10.89 0.42 -10.06
CA GLU A 129 11.50 0.63 -8.73
C GLU A 129 11.01 1.93 -8.11
N LEU A 130 10.56 1.87 -6.86
CA LEU A 130 10.13 3.02 -6.09
C LEU A 130 11.04 3.24 -4.88
N ASP A 131 11.59 4.45 -4.79
CA ASP A 131 12.16 5.00 -3.57
C ASP A 131 11.17 6.03 -3.00
N LEU A 132 10.87 5.93 -1.69
CA LEU A 132 9.93 6.85 -1.02
C LEU A 132 10.47 7.20 0.38
N GLU A 133 10.40 8.47 0.75
CA GLU A 133 10.90 8.99 2.02
C GLU A 133 9.98 10.09 2.57
N TYR A 134 9.59 9.95 3.83
CA TYR A 134 8.85 10.94 4.62
C TYR A 134 9.68 11.36 5.82
N LYS A 135 9.66 12.65 6.16
CA LYS A 135 10.34 13.23 7.34
C LYS A 135 9.47 14.28 8.03
N GLY A 136 9.70 14.48 9.33
CA GLY A 136 9.11 15.60 10.08
C GLY A 136 7.63 15.43 10.39
N PHE A 137 7.23 14.23 10.80
CA PHE A 137 5.87 13.86 11.21
C PHE A 137 5.84 13.24 12.63
N ASP A 138 4.66 13.08 13.23
CA ASP A 138 4.53 12.40 14.52
C ASP A 138 4.69 10.88 14.38
N ALA A 139 5.81 10.35 14.85
CA ALA A 139 6.09 8.92 14.86
C ALA A 139 5.74 8.24 16.21
N SER A 140 5.13 8.95 17.16
CA SER A 140 4.87 8.43 18.51
C SER A 140 3.93 7.22 18.52
N LYS A 141 2.98 7.18 17.57
CA LYS A 141 2.00 6.11 17.42
C LYS A 141 2.46 4.97 16.51
N ILE A 142 3.71 4.98 16.05
CA ILE A 142 4.17 3.96 15.12
C ILE A 142 4.58 2.68 15.83
N ASN A 143 3.93 1.56 15.48
CA ASN A 143 4.33 0.25 15.94
C ASN A 143 5.31 -0.40 14.95
N ILE A 144 6.60 -0.39 15.30
CA ILE A 144 7.67 -0.94 14.47
C ILE A 144 7.52 -2.45 14.21
N GLN A 145 6.77 -3.19 15.05
CA GLN A 145 6.58 -4.63 14.89
C GLN A 145 5.57 -4.96 13.79
N THR A 146 4.65 -4.05 13.50
CA THR A 146 3.62 -4.21 12.45
C THR A 146 3.88 -3.35 11.22
N LEU A 147 4.91 -2.49 11.27
CA LEU A 147 5.31 -1.64 10.16
C LEU A 147 5.57 -2.45 8.88
N SER A 148 4.82 -2.11 7.83
CA SER A 148 4.95 -2.75 6.52
C SER A 148 4.79 -1.74 5.38
N PHE A 149 5.17 -2.14 4.18
CA PHE A 149 4.90 -1.40 2.95
C PHE A 149 4.15 -2.31 1.97
N ILE A 150 2.97 -1.87 1.55
CA ILE A 150 2.04 -2.71 0.81
C ILE A 150 1.59 -2.05 -0.50
N TYR A 151 1.01 -2.88 -1.35
CA TYR A 151 0.12 -2.47 -2.42
C TYR A 151 -1.34 -2.59 -1.97
N LEU A 152 -2.16 -1.64 -2.41
CA LEU A 152 -3.61 -1.67 -2.30
C LEU A 152 -4.22 -1.49 -3.70
N GLY A 153 -4.83 -2.55 -4.21
CA GLY A 153 -5.56 -2.57 -5.48
C GLY A 153 -6.86 -1.79 -5.43
N SER A 154 -7.34 -1.34 -6.58
CA SER A 154 -8.64 -0.66 -6.70
C SER A 154 -9.83 -1.57 -6.37
N ASP A 155 -9.63 -2.88 -6.44
CA ASP A 155 -10.55 -3.93 -5.99
C ASP A 155 -10.44 -4.23 -4.48
N GLY A 156 -9.57 -3.53 -3.77
CA GLY A 156 -9.30 -3.76 -2.35
C GLY A 156 -8.31 -4.89 -2.06
N SER A 157 -7.72 -5.51 -3.08
CA SER A 157 -6.66 -6.51 -2.88
C SER A 157 -5.44 -5.88 -2.20
N VAL A 158 -4.82 -6.64 -1.29
CA VAL A 158 -3.61 -6.21 -0.56
C VAL A 158 -2.48 -7.17 -0.86
N GLU A 159 -1.33 -6.64 -1.27
CA GLU A 159 -0.15 -7.45 -1.56
C GLU A 159 1.08 -6.91 -0.83
N LYS A 160 1.93 -7.82 -0.33
CA LYS A 160 3.26 -7.47 0.19
C LYS A 160 4.19 -7.15 -0.97
N ILE A 161 4.99 -6.10 -0.82
CA ILE A 161 5.92 -5.66 -1.85
C ILE A 161 7.34 -6.08 -1.51
N GLN A 162 8.09 -6.51 -2.53
CA GLN A 162 9.51 -6.77 -2.41
C GLN A 162 10.27 -5.44 -2.41
N PHE A 163 11.26 -5.30 -1.55
CA PHE A 163 12.09 -4.10 -1.41
C PHE A 163 13.48 -4.49 -0.92
N ASP A 164 14.42 -3.55 -0.96
CA ASP A 164 15.77 -3.78 -0.42
C ASP A 164 15.88 -3.41 1.06
N GLU A 165 15.34 -2.25 1.46
CA GLU A 165 15.41 -1.73 2.82
C GLU A 165 14.17 -0.87 3.13
N ILE A 166 13.58 -1.09 4.31
CA ILE A 166 12.77 -0.10 5.02
C ILE A 166 13.60 0.47 6.17
N GLU A 167 13.58 1.78 6.33
CA GLU A 167 14.26 2.48 7.42
C GLU A 167 13.27 3.38 8.15
N PHE A 168 13.17 3.18 9.46
CA PHE A 168 12.40 4.01 10.38
C PHE A 168 13.35 4.68 11.37
N VAL A 169 13.18 5.98 11.56
CA VAL A 169 13.92 6.78 12.55
C VAL A 169 12.92 7.52 13.42
N LYS A 170 13.16 7.52 14.73
CA LYS A 170 12.43 8.31 15.72
C LYS A 170 13.43 8.75 16.81
N GLY A 171 13.83 10.01 16.78
CA GLY A 171 14.90 10.51 17.66
C GLY A 171 16.17 9.70 17.47
N ASP A 172 16.70 9.12 18.56
CA ASP A 172 17.90 8.28 18.52
C ASP A 172 17.64 6.82 18.07
N LEU A 173 16.36 6.40 18.01
CA LEU A 173 15.99 5.06 17.56
C LEU A 173 16.08 4.98 16.04
N THR A 174 16.83 3.99 15.55
CA THR A 174 16.87 3.60 14.13
C THR A 174 16.51 2.13 14.00
N VAL A 175 15.52 1.84 13.16
CA VAL A 175 15.11 0.49 12.79
C VAL A 175 15.31 0.31 11.29
N LYS A 176 15.98 -0.76 10.89
CA LYS A 176 16.16 -1.14 9.49
C LYS A 176 15.64 -2.54 9.25
N ILE A 177 14.80 -2.71 8.24
CA ILE A 177 14.27 -4.00 7.82
C ILE A 177 14.81 -4.26 6.42
N ASN A 178 15.61 -5.31 6.25
CA ASN A 178 16.14 -5.65 4.94
C ASN A 178 15.16 -6.51 4.13
N LYS A 179 15.51 -6.79 2.87
CA LYS A 179 14.74 -7.65 1.94
C LYS A 179 14.35 -9.03 2.46
N ASN A 180 15.05 -9.56 3.46
CA ASN A 180 14.76 -10.86 4.07
C ASN A 180 13.84 -10.73 5.31
N GLY A 181 13.37 -9.52 5.62
CA GLY A 181 12.58 -9.23 6.81
C GLY A 181 13.40 -9.18 8.11
N ILE A 182 14.73 -9.22 8.04
CA ILE A 182 15.58 -9.15 9.23
C ILE A 182 15.60 -7.70 9.71
N MET A 183 15.25 -7.51 10.98
CA MET A 183 15.21 -6.22 11.65
C MET A 183 16.50 -5.96 12.42
N GLU A 184 17.16 -4.85 12.13
CA GLU A 184 18.27 -4.30 12.90
C GLU A 184 17.77 -3.07 13.67
N ILE A 185 17.96 -3.07 14.99
CA ILE A 185 17.55 -1.98 15.87
C ILE A 185 18.81 -1.36 16.48
N LYS A 186 18.92 -0.03 16.42
CA LYS A 186 19.99 0.75 17.05
C LYS A 186 19.40 1.91 17.82
N GLY A 187 20.02 2.24 18.96
CA GLY A 187 19.57 3.32 19.83
C GLY A 187 18.42 2.91 20.73
N ILE A 188 17.96 3.89 21.52
CA ILE A 188 16.84 3.75 22.45
C ILE A 188 15.90 4.92 22.15
N ASP A 189 14.59 4.67 22.22
CA ASP A 189 13.58 5.73 22.09
C ASP A 189 13.65 6.65 23.32
N ASN A 190 14.45 7.71 23.22
CA ASN A 190 14.48 8.78 24.21
C ASN A 190 13.46 9.84 23.79
N TYR A 191 12.35 9.90 24.52
CA TYR A 191 11.22 10.79 24.27
C TYR A 191 11.57 12.30 24.33
N ASP A 192 12.77 12.65 24.80
CA ASP A 192 13.21 14.01 25.13
C ASP A 192 14.09 14.66 24.03
N THR A 193 14.45 13.92 22.98
CA THR A 193 15.21 14.49 21.85
C THR A 193 14.29 14.95 20.73
N LYS A 194 14.73 16.00 20.04
CA LYS A 194 14.11 16.64 18.88
C LYS A 194 13.41 15.60 17.99
N MET A 195 12.15 15.86 17.61
CA MET A 195 11.30 14.94 16.83
C MET A 195 11.78 14.75 15.38
N GLU A 196 12.99 14.23 15.19
CA GLU A 196 13.45 13.74 13.91
C GLU A 196 12.78 12.38 13.67
N SER A 197 11.72 12.40 12.86
CA SER A 197 11.10 11.20 12.34
C SER A 197 11.45 11.01 10.88
N LYS A 198 11.67 9.75 10.50
CA LYS A 198 11.87 9.35 9.11
C LYS A 198 11.19 8.01 8.85
N LEU A 199 10.54 7.91 7.70
CA LEU A 199 10.09 6.65 7.14
C LEU A 199 10.61 6.57 5.71
N LYS A 200 11.31 5.51 5.37
CA LYS A 200 11.92 5.35 4.06
C LYS A 200 11.81 3.92 3.57
N ILE A 201 11.58 3.76 2.28
CA ILE A 201 11.71 2.50 1.57
C ILE A 201 12.60 2.71 0.35
N LYS A 202 13.44 1.71 0.07
CA LYS A 202 14.34 1.69 -1.08
C LYS A 202 14.01 0.52 -1.99
N ASN A 203 14.02 0.81 -3.29
CA ASN A 203 13.91 -0.16 -4.36
C ASN A 203 12.68 -1.08 -4.22
N ALA A 204 11.52 -0.52 -3.83
CA ALA A 204 10.27 -1.25 -3.81
C ALA A 204 9.88 -1.65 -5.24
N ARG A 205 9.54 -2.93 -5.44
CA ARG A 205 9.25 -3.52 -6.77
C ARG A 205 7.77 -3.33 -7.10
N ILE A 206 7.52 -2.55 -8.16
CA ILE A 206 6.17 -2.18 -8.59
C ILE A 206 5.81 -2.99 -9.84
N ASN A 207 5.01 -4.04 -9.66
CA ASN A 207 4.56 -4.90 -10.77
C ASN A 207 3.30 -4.36 -11.47
N HIS A 208 2.53 -3.54 -10.75
CA HIS A 208 1.29 -2.95 -11.21
C HIS A 208 1.04 -1.59 -10.57
N PHE A 209 0.23 -0.76 -11.23
CA PHE A 209 -0.20 0.53 -10.71
C PHE A 209 -1.51 0.43 -9.96
N SER A 210 -1.51 1.09 -8.80
CA SER A 210 -2.64 1.44 -7.94
C SER A 210 -2.07 2.36 -6.84
N ARG A 211 -2.36 2.06 -5.58
CA ARG A 211 -1.84 2.75 -4.40
C ARG A 211 -0.83 1.90 -3.66
N PHE A 212 0.21 2.53 -3.14
CA PHE A 212 1.23 1.94 -2.28
C PHE A 212 1.42 2.81 -1.05
N GLY A 213 1.93 2.26 0.03
CA GLY A 213 2.21 3.08 1.21
C GLY A 213 2.60 2.27 2.43
N PHE A 214 3.01 2.98 3.47
CA PHE A 214 3.33 2.36 4.75
C PHE A 214 2.09 2.17 5.61
N VAL A 215 2.01 1.03 6.27
CA VAL A 215 0.89 0.61 7.11
C VAL A 215 1.39 0.04 8.42
N GLN A 216 0.49 -0.07 9.40
CA GLN A 216 0.79 -0.61 10.73
C GLN A 216 -0.44 -1.16 11.45
#